data_AF-A0A093ZRZ5-F1
#
_entry.id   AF-A0A093ZRZ5-F1
#
_cell.length_a   1.000
_cell.length_b   1.000
_cell.length_c   1.000
_cell.angle_alpha   90.00
_cell.angle_beta   90.00
_cell.angle_gamma   90.00
#
_symmetry.space_group_name_H-M   'P 1'
#
loop_
_entity.id
_entity.type
_entity.pdbx_description
1 polymer ?
#
loop_
_entity_poly.entity_id
_entity_poly.type
_entity_poly.pdbx_seq_one_letter_code
_entity_poly.pdbx_strand_id
1 'polypeptide(L)'
;PEDRWSLDRIPDPEDDDPVRYAVLASLLEAMVDAFNWRLELGLRRGGRRWVERGDDGTPAPFIPEVMPAWARRVPALVDRLVMADGGRGPRFAARNIIANEGDLRTV
;
A
#
# COMPACT_ATOMS: atom_id res chain seq x y z
N PRO A 1 -21.51 -0.67 -6.81
CA PRO A 1 -21.35 -0.14 -5.45
C PRO A 1 -19.91 -0.35 -4.96
N GLU A 2 -19.28 0.72 -4.48
CA GLU A 2 -17.92 0.72 -3.89
C GLU A 2 -17.75 -0.27 -2.74
N ASP A 3 -18.85 -0.80 -2.17
CA ASP A 3 -18.86 -1.82 -1.11
C ASP A 3 -18.13 -3.14 -1.50
N ARG A 4 -17.76 -3.30 -2.78
CA ARG A 4 -17.03 -4.47 -3.28
C ARG A 4 -15.53 -4.23 -3.47
N TRP A 5 -15.06 -2.99 -3.45
CA TRP A 5 -13.66 -2.64 -3.74
C TRP A 5 -12.82 -2.61 -2.46
N SER A 6 -11.90 -3.57 -2.32
CA SER A 6 -10.95 -3.69 -1.22
C SER A 6 -9.62 -4.20 -1.76
N LEU A 7 -8.51 -3.83 -1.10
CA LEU A 7 -7.18 -4.15 -1.62
C LEU A 7 -6.91 -5.67 -1.64
N ASP A 8 -7.46 -6.41 -0.67
CA ASP A 8 -7.33 -7.87 -0.57
C ASP A 8 -7.96 -8.63 -1.73
N ARG A 9 -8.93 -8.02 -2.42
CA ARG A 9 -9.67 -8.59 -3.54
C ARG A 9 -9.06 -8.29 -4.91
N ILE A 10 -7.94 -7.56 -4.95
CA ILE A 10 -7.26 -7.30 -6.22
C ILE A 10 -6.71 -8.64 -6.73
N PRO A 11 -7.16 -9.11 -7.92
CA PRO A 11 -6.77 -10.42 -8.43
C PRO A 11 -5.26 -10.46 -8.70
N ASP A 12 -4.69 -11.66 -8.63
CA ASP A 12 -3.31 -11.88 -9.05
C ASP A 12 -3.22 -11.62 -10.55
N PRO A 13 -2.37 -10.68 -11.01
CA PRO A 13 -2.17 -10.45 -12.44
C PRO A 13 -1.40 -11.58 -13.13
N GLU A 14 -0.75 -12.49 -12.37
CA GLU A 14 0.11 -13.56 -12.90
C GLU A 14 1.09 -13.02 -13.96
N ASP A 15 1.73 -11.89 -13.65
CA ASP A 15 2.53 -11.15 -14.61
C ASP A 15 3.86 -11.86 -14.90
N ASP A 16 4.06 -12.25 -16.16
CA ASP A 16 5.25 -12.97 -16.63
C ASP A 16 6.54 -12.13 -16.51
N ASP A 17 6.43 -10.80 -16.44
CA ASP A 17 7.58 -9.92 -16.25
C ASP A 17 7.87 -9.76 -14.75
N PRO A 18 8.97 -10.33 -14.23
CA PRO A 18 9.28 -10.29 -12.80
C PRO A 18 9.48 -8.86 -12.28
N VAL A 19 9.99 -7.95 -13.12
CA VAL A 19 10.21 -6.54 -12.76
C VAL A 19 8.86 -5.85 -12.58
N ARG A 20 7.97 -6.00 -13.55
CA ARG A 20 6.62 -5.41 -13.48
C ARG A 20 5.84 -5.98 -12.31
N TYR A 21 5.92 -7.29 -12.08
CA TYR A 21 5.23 -7.96 -10.99
C TYR A 21 5.69 -7.47 -9.61
N ALA A 22 7.02 -7.31 -9.42
CA ALA A 22 7.60 -6.78 -8.18
C ALA A 22 7.18 -5.32 -7.93
N VAL A 23 7.11 -4.50 -8.97
CA VAL A 23 6.62 -3.11 -8.86
C VAL A 23 5.15 -3.08 -8.43
N LEU A 24 4.29 -3.89 -9.06
CA LEU A 24 2.87 -3.97 -8.71
C LEU A 24 2.66 -4.44 -7.26
N ALA A 25 3.39 -5.47 -6.83
CA ALA A 25 3.34 -5.96 -5.46
C ALA A 25 3.81 -4.90 -4.45
N SER A 26 4.89 -4.17 -4.75
CA SER A 26 5.41 -3.08 -3.89
C SER A 26 4.42 -1.92 -3.80
N LEU A 27 3.76 -1.57 -4.91
CA LEU A 27 2.75 -0.53 -4.94
C LEU A 27 1.55 -0.89 -4.07
N LEU A 28 1.03 -2.12 -4.19
CA LEU A 28 -0.07 -2.58 -3.35
C LEU A 28 0.30 -2.58 -1.87
N GLU A 29 1.55 -2.93 -1.55
CA GLU A 29 2.02 -2.85 -0.18
C GLU A 29 2.03 -1.43 0.37
N ALA A 30 2.54 -0.49 -0.42
CA ALA A 30 2.55 0.91 -0.04
C ALA A 30 1.13 1.50 0.03
N MET A 31 0.21 1.04 -0.82
CA MET A 31 -1.19 1.42 -0.77
C MET A 31 -1.86 0.96 0.53
N VAL A 32 -1.67 -0.29 0.96
CA VAL A 32 -2.25 -0.78 2.23
C VAL A 32 -1.79 0.09 3.41
N ASP A 33 -0.51 0.42 3.49
CA ASP A 33 0.00 1.32 4.53
C ASP A 33 -0.65 2.71 4.44
N ALA A 34 -0.76 3.26 3.23
CA ALA A 34 -1.34 4.57 2.98
C ALA A 34 -2.83 4.64 3.33
N PHE A 35 -3.60 3.58 3.05
CA PHE A 35 -5.00 3.48 3.43
C PHE A 35 -5.16 3.35 4.94
N ASN A 36 -4.42 2.43 5.57
CA ASN A 36 -4.50 2.21 7.01
C ASN A 36 -4.11 3.45 7.79
N TRP A 37 -3.03 4.14 7.39
CA TRP A 37 -2.65 5.41 7.98
C TRP A 37 -3.79 6.44 7.92
N ARG A 38 -4.46 6.60 6.76
CA ARG A 38 -5.61 7.51 6.63
C ARG A 38 -6.79 7.09 7.51
N LEU A 39 -7.07 5.80 7.60
CA LEU A 39 -8.15 5.27 8.44
C LEU A 39 -7.87 5.53 9.93
N GLU A 40 -6.62 5.37 10.37
CA GLU A 40 -6.14 5.73 11.70
C GLU A 40 -6.34 7.22 12.00
N LEU A 41 -6.12 8.10 11.02
CA LEU A 41 -6.37 9.53 11.18
C LEU A 41 -7.85 9.83 11.45
N GLY A 42 -8.78 9.05 10.90
CA GLY A 42 -10.21 9.31 10.94
C GLY A 42 -10.88 9.49 9.57
N LEU A 43 -10.11 9.47 8.49
CA LEU A 43 -10.63 9.55 7.12
C LEU A 43 -11.45 8.31 6.79
N ARG A 44 -12.52 8.46 5.99
CA ARG A 44 -13.39 7.35 5.58
C ARG A 44 -13.63 7.38 4.08
N ARG A 45 -13.76 6.19 3.47
CA ARG A 45 -14.06 6.02 2.05
C ARG A 45 -15.45 6.58 1.69
N GLY A 46 -15.64 6.92 0.42
CA GLY A 46 -16.94 7.30 -0.14
C GLY A 46 -17.56 8.56 0.47
N GLY A 47 -16.73 9.51 0.93
CA GLY A 47 -17.20 10.76 1.52
C GLY A 47 -17.96 10.60 2.84
N ARG A 48 -17.83 9.44 3.51
CA ARG A 48 -18.43 9.22 4.83
C ARG A 48 -17.84 10.18 5.86
N ARG A 49 -18.65 10.50 6.88
CA ARG A 49 -18.26 11.42 7.96
C ARG A 49 -16.95 10.96 8.61
N TRP A 50 -16.08 11.92 8.88
CA TRP A 50 -14.87 11.75 9.66
C TRP A 50 -15.16 11.15 11.04
N VAL A 51 -14.30 10.25 11.50
CA VAL A 51 -14.34 9.66 12.85
C VAL A 51 -13.18 10.20 13.66
N GLU A 52 -13.46 10.79 14.82
CA GLU A 52 -12.43 11.37 15.67
C GLU A 52 -11.51 10.33 16.29
N ARG A 53 -10.26 10.73 16.51
CA ARG A 53 -9.28 9.98 17.30
C ARG A 53 -9.50 10.24 18.78
N GLY A 54 -8.98 9.36 19.63
CA GLY A 54 -8.90 9.64 21.07
C GLY A 54 -7.96 10.81 21.34
N ASP A 55 -8.28 11.61 22.35
CA ASP A 55 -7.48 12.76 22.78
C ASP A 55 -6.06 12.36 23.24
N ASP A 56 -5.87 11.08 23.60
CA ASP A 56 -4.60 10.47 23.99
C ASP A 56 -3.76 9.98 22.78
N GLY A 57 -4.23 10.24 21.55
CA GLY A 57 -3.59 9.76 20.33
C GLY A 57 -4.04 8.36 19.89
N THR A 58 -5.01 7.75 20.58
CA THR A 58 -5.60 6.49 20.13
C THR A 58 -6.18 6.63 18.71
N PRO A 59 -5.83 5.74 17.76
CA PRO A 59 -6.36 5.79 16.40
C PRO A 59 -7.89 5.71 16.35
N ALA A 60 -8.50 6.34 15.34
CA ALA A 60 -9.93 6.23 15.13
C ALA A 60 -10.29 4.77 14.81
N PRO A 61 -11.37 4.18 15.36
CA PRO A 61 -11.70 2.78 15.13
C PRO A 61 -11.97 2.48 13.65
N PHE A 62 -11.30 1.47 13.10
CA PHE A 62 -11.39 1.09 11.69
C PHE A 62 -11.18 -0.41 11.49
N ILE A 63 -11.62 -0.91 10.32
CA ILE A 63 -11.25 -2.22 9.82
C ILE A 63 -10.04 -2.01 8.91
N PRO A 64 -8.87 -2.61 9.21
CA PRO A 64 -7.69 -2.45 8.37
C PRO A 64 -7.89 -3.01 6.97
N GLU A 65 -7.38 -2.30 5.97
CA GLU A 65 -7.13 -2.88 4.67
C GLU A 65 -6.04 -3.95 4.79
N VAL A 66 -6.25 -5.06 4.08
CA VAL A 66 -5.37 -6.22 4.09
C VAL A 66 -4.74 -6.38 2.72
N MET A 67 -3.49 -6.87 2.71
CA MET A 67 -2.80 -7.20 1.47
C MET A 67 -3.51 -8.31 0.70
N PRO A 68 -3.61 -8.23 -0.63
CA PRO A 68 -3.93 -9.42 -1.42
C PRO A 68 -2.82 -10.46 -1.26
N ALA A 69 -3.22 -11.74 -1.12
CA ALA A 69 -2.31 -12.82 -0.78
C ALA A 69 -1.17 -13.01 -1.80
N TRP A 70 -1.44 -12.71 -3.07
CA TRP A 70 -0.45 -12.84 -4.13
C TRP A 70 0.70 -11.83 -4.02
N ALA A 71 0.44 -10.60 -3.56
CA ALA A 71 1.49 -9.58 -3.50
C ALA A 71 2.61 -10.00 -2.54
N ARG A 72 2.25 -10.64 -1.42
CA ARG A 72 3.19 -11.13 -0.40
C ARG A 72 4.14 -12.22 -0.88
N ARG A 73 3.76 -12.98 -1.92
CA ARG A 73 4.56 -14.08 -2.46
C ARG A 73 5.47 -13.66 -3.62
N VAL A 74 5.35 -12.41 -4.10
CA VAL A 74 6.24 -11.89 -5.15
C VAL A 74 7.64 -11.62 -4.57
N PRO A 75 8.69 -12.28 -5.08
CA PRO A 75 10.04 -12.17 -4.54
C PRO A 75 10.68 -10.80 -4.85
N ALA A 76 11.80 -10.52 -4.20
CA ALA A 76 12.68 -9.42 -4.57
C ALA A 76 13.36 -9.66 -5.92
N LEU A 77 13.68 -8.58 -6.62
CA LEU A 77 14.43 -8.66 -7.88
C LEU A 77 15.89 -9.04 -7.63
N VAL A 78 16.42 -9.89 -8.52
CA VAL A 78 17.84 -10.28 -8.52
C VAL A 78 18.71 -9.04 -8.74
N ASP A 79 18.42 -8.30 -9.81
CA ASP A 79 19.09 -7.04 -10.11
C ASP A 79 18.34 -5.86 -9.51
N ARG A 80 19.12 -4.87 -9.05
CA ARG A 80 18.56 -3.65 -8.47
C ARG A 80 17.88 -2.83 -9.56
N LEU A 81 16.60 -2.51 -9.35
CA LEU A 81 15.87 -1.55 -10.18
C LEU A 81 15.94 -0.15 -9.55
N VAL A 82 16.34 0.86 -10.32
CA VAL A 82 16.28 2.27 -9.89
C VAL A 82 15.19 2.98 -10.65
N MET A 83 14.10 3.33 -9.96
CA MET A 83 12.98 4.10 -10.53
C MET A 83 13.06 5.58 -10.15
N ALA A 84 13.57 5.89 -8.95
CA ALA A 84 13.80 7.24 -8.48
C ALA A 84 15.08 7.28 -7.65
N ASP A 85 16.13 7.94 -8.14
CA ASP A 85 17.42 7.99 -7.46
C ASP A 85 17.28 8.57 -6.04
N GLY A 86 18.01 7.98 -5.09
CA GLY A 86 17.91 8.30 -3.66
C GLY A 86 16.60 7.89 -2.98
N GLY A 87 15.69 7.18 -3.67
CA GLY A 87 14.40 6.74 -3.12
C GLY A 87 14.55 5.78 -1.92
N ARG A 88 13.68 5.94 -0.92
CA ARG A 88 13.75 5.19 0.35
C ARG A 88 12.45 4.54 0.77
N GLY A 89 11.53 4.27 -0.15
CA GLY A 89 10.26 3.62 0.17
C GLY A 89 10.47 2.18 0.66
N PRO A 90 10.21 1.84 1.94
CA PRO A 90 10.44 0.50 2.48
C PRO A 90 9.76 -0.61 1.68
N ARG A 91 8.56 -0.39 1.12
CA ARG A 91 7.84 -1.44 0.37
C ARG A 91 8.51 -1.79 -0.96
N PHE A 92 9.13 -0.80 -1.58
CA PHE A 92 9.94 -0.98 -2.79
C PHE A 92 11.33 -1.53 -2.45
N ALA A 93 11.95 -1.04 -1.38
CA ALA A 93 13.26 -1.50 -0.94
C ALA A 93 13.27 -3.00 -0.58
N ALA A 94 12.18 -3.50 0.00
CA ALA A 94 11.99 -4.93 0.28
C ALA A 94 12.09 -5.83 -0.97
N ARG A 95 11.87 -5.26 -2.17
CA ARG A 95 11.98 -5.96 -3.46
C ARG A 95 13.19 -5.54 -4.31
N ASN A 96 14.21 -4.93 -3.69
CA ASN A 96 15.41 -4.42 -4.38
C ASN A 96 15.09 -3.32 -5.42
N ILE A 97 14.03 -2.54 -5.16
CA ILE A 97 13.61 -1.41 -5.99
C ILE A 97 13.89 -0.10 -5.24
N ILE A 98 14.60 0.83 -5.88
CA ILE A 98 14.84 2.18 -5.37
C ILE A 98 13.75 3.10 -5.93
N ALA A 99 12.79 3.43 -5.06
CA ALA A 99 11.65 4.29 -5.37
C ALA A 99 11.19 5.05 -4.12
N ASN A 100 10.35 6.07 -4.32
CA ASN A 100 9.67 6.81 -3.25
C ASN A 100 8.29 6.22 -2.97
N GLU A 101 7.84 6.27 -1.71
CA GLU A 101 6.45 5.96 -1.33
C GLU A 101 5.75 7.14 -0.63
N GLY A 102 6.44 8.26 -0.46
CA GLY A 102 5.97 9.42 0.30
C GLY A 102 4.67 10.01 -0.25
N ASP A 103 4.55 10.11 -1.58
CA ASP A 103 3.36 10.66 -2.26
C ASP A 103 2.09 9.84 -2.00
N LEU A 104 2.21 8.58 -1.56
CA LEU A 104 1.06 7.77 -1.17
C LEU A 104 0.56 8.15 0.22
N ARG A 105 1.37 8.80 1.07
CA ARG A 105 1.00 9.22 2.43
C ARG A 105 0.84 10.74 2.60
N THR A 106 0.88 11.53 1.54
CA THR A 106 0.62 12.98 1.63
C THR A 106 -0.88 13.28 1.64
N VAL A 107 -1.26 14.32 2.39
CA VAL A 107 -2.58 14.97 2.38
C VAL A 107 -2.40 16.41 1.95
#